data_AF-A0A2W4KFN3-F1
#
_entry.id   AF-A0A2W4KFN3-F1
#
_cell.length_a   1.000
_cell.length_b   1.000
_cell.length_c   1.000
_cell.angle_alpha   90.00
_cell.angle_beta   90.00
_cell.angle_gamma   90.00
#
_symmetry.space_group_name_H-M   'P 1'
#
loop_
_entity.id
_entity.type
_entity.pdbx_description
1 polymer ?
#
loop_
_entity_poly.entity_id
_entity_poly.type
_entity_poly.pdbx_seq_one_letter_code
_entity_poly.pdbx_strand_id
1 'polypeptide(L)' 'MLVLVTLVVSLLGFIFRVWMLVDAIKYQKEGRVTWILVIVFFNALGALIYLLAAKIGRKKENGE' A
#
# COMPACT_ATOMS: atom_id res chain seq x y z
N MET A 1 -7.53 -17.24 24.09
CA MET A 1 -8.34 -17.16 22.85
C MET A 1 -8.14 -15.83 22.11
N LEU A 2 -8.38 -14.68 22.75
CA LEU A 2 -8.17 -13.34 22.14
C LEU A 2 -6.75 -13.11 21.60
N VAL A 3 -5.70 -13.46 22.36
CA VAL A 3 -4.29 -13.25 21.95
C VAL A 3 -3.94 -13.97 20.64
N LEU A 4 -4.49 -15.16 20.43
CA LEU A 4 -4.26 -15.97 19.23
C LEU A 4 -4.94 -15.34 18.01
N VAL A 5 -6.15 -14.82 18.20
CA VAL A 5 -6.89 -14.09 17.15
C VAL A 5 -6.15 -12.80 16.78
N THR A 6 -5.66 -12.03 17.76
CA THR A 6 -4.91 -10.81 17.50
C THR A 6 -3.61 -11.10 16.75
N LEU A 7 -2.88 -12.17 17.11
CA LEU A 7 -1.67 -12.59 16.41
C LEU A 7 -1.93 -12.92 14.94
N VAL A 8 -2.99 -13.68 14.65
CA VAL A 8 -3.36 -14.06 13.28
C VAL A 8 -3.78 -12.84 12.46
N VAL A 9 -4.60 -11.95 13.02
CA VAL A 9 -5.02 -10.70 12.36
C VAL A 9 -3.83 -9.78 12.10
N SER A 10 -2.91 -9.64 13.05
CA SER A 10 -1.69 -8.86 12.88
C SER A 10 -0.78 -9.47 11.80
N LEU A 11 -0.64 -10.80 11.74
CA LEU A 11 0.15 -11.47 10.70
C LEU A 11 -0.46 -11.25 9.31
N LEU A 12 -1.78 -11.45 9.18
CA LEU A 12 -2.51 -11.24 7.92
C LEU A 12 -2.42 -9.79 7.46
N GLY A 13 -2.59 -8.83 8.39
CA GLY A 13 -2.41 -7.41 8.10
C GLY A 13 -0.99 -7.09 7.65
N PHE A 14 0.02 -7.72 8.26
CA PHE A 14 1.42 -7.53 7.88
C PHE A 14 1.74 -8.11 6.50
N ILE A 15 1.28 -9.33 6.21
CA ILE A 15 1.46 -9.98 4.92
C ILE A 15 0.77 -9.17 3.81
N PHE A 16 -0.46 -8.71 4.05
CA PHE A 16 -1.21 -7.88 3.10
C PHE A 16 -0.49 -6.55 2.80
N ARG A 17 0.10 -5.96 3.83
CA ARG A 17 0.84 -4.71 3.74
C ARG A 17 2.17 -4.87 2.98
N VAL A 18 2.91 -5.94 3.23
CA VAL A 18 4.15 -6.26 2.51
C VAL A 18 3.85 -6.59 1.04
N TRP A 19 2.77 -7.32 0.76
CA TRP A 19 2.36 -7.63 -0.60
C TRP A 19 2.04 -6.35 -1.40
N MET A 20 1.32 -5.40 -0.80
CA MET A 20 1.03 -4.11 -1.43
C MET A 20 2.29 -3.25 -1.65
N LEU A 21 3.27 -3.34 -0.75
CA LEU A 21 4.57 -2.69 -0.91
C LEU A 21 5.33 -3.26 -2.11
N VAL A 22 5.35 -4.59 -2.25
CA VAL A 22 6.00 -5.27 -3.38
C VAL A 22 5.32 -4.92 -4.70
N ASP A 23 3.99 -4.85 -4.71
CA ASP A 23 3.22 -4.46 -5.90
C ASP A 23 3.53 -3.01 -6.32
N ALA A 24 3.54 -2.08 -5.37
CA ALA A 24 3.95 -0.69 -5.61
C ALA A 24 5.38 -0.60 -6.15
N ILE A 25 6.31 -1.39 -5.62
CA ILE A 25 7.70 -1.42 -6.09
C ILE A 25 7.82 -1.98 -7.51
N LYS A 26 7.04 -3.02 -7.84
CA LYS A 26 7.07 -3.67 -9.16
C LYS A 26 6.40 -2.85 -10.26
N TYR A 27 5.25 -2.24 -9.97
CA TYR A 27 4.42 -1.58 -10.98
C TYR A 27 4.64 -0.06 -11.08
N GLN A 28 5.15 0.62 -10.04
CA GLN A 28 5.43 2.06 -10.10
C GLN A 28 6.90 2.33 -10.48
N LYS A 29 7.12 2.88 -11.68
CA LYS A 29 8.45 3.34 -12.13
C LYS A 29 8.79 4.74 -11.61
N GLU A 30 7.84 5.67 -11.59
CA GLU A 30 7.99 7.00 -10.99
C GLU A 30 7.37 7.02 -9.57
N GLY A 31 8.05 7.67 -8.61
CA GLY A 31 7.52 7.80 -7.24
C GLY A 31 7.59 6.54 -6.37
N ARG A 32 8.36 5.52 -6.77
CA ARG A 32 8.53 4.24 -6.04
C ARG A 32 8.93 4.45 -4.58
N VAL A 33 9.87 5.36 -4.31
CA VAL A 33 10.35 5.70 -2.96
C VAL A 33 9.25 6.36 -2.12
N THR A 34 8.46 7.25 -2.73
CA THR A 34 7.32 7.91 -2.08
C THR A 34 6.28 6.89 -1.63
N TRP A 35 5.98 5.90 -2.49
CA TRP A 35 5.04 4.83 -2.13
C TRP A 35 5.52 3.94 -1.00
N ILE A 36 6.81 3.60 -1.01
CA ILE A 36 7.43 2.84 0.08
C ILE A 36 7.31 3.61 1.40
N LEU A 37 7.65 4.91 1.40
CA LEU A 37 7.55 5.76 2.60
C LEU A 37 6.12 5.84 3.13
N VAL A 38 5.13 6.03 2.25
CA VAL A 38 3.72 6.12 2.62
C VAL A 38 3.21 4.80 3.21
N ILE A 39 3.53 3.66 2.61
CA ILE A 39 3.08 2.36 3.12
C ILE A 39 3.78 2.01 4.44
N VAL A 40 5.07 2.33 4.59
CA VAL A 40 5.85 2.07 5.82
C VAL A 40 5.41 2.97 6.98
N PHE A 41 5.23 4.28 6.76
CA PHE A 41 4.83 5.22 7.81
C PHE A 41 3.33 5.16 8.15
N PHE A 42 2.45 4.95 7.16
CA PHE A 42 0.99 5.09 7.36
C PHE A 42 0.21 3.76 7.42
N ASN A 43 0.84 2.61 7.28
CA ASN A 43 0.21 1.29 7.50
C ASN A 43 -1.08 1.04 6.74
N ALA A 44 -2.22 1.09 7.42
CA ALA A 44 -3.53 0.98 6.80
C ALA A 44 -3.90 2.23 5.99
N LEU A 45 -3.51 3.41 6.46
CA LEU A 45 -3.73 4.68 5.76
C LEU A 45 -2.82 4.81 4.53
N GLY A 46 -1.65 4.16 4.53
CA GLY A 46 -0.72 4.22 3.40
C GLY A 46 -1.29 3.50 2.18
N ALA A 47 -1.98 2.39 2.40
CA ALA A 47 -2.76 1.67 1.39
C ALA A 47 -3.96 2.48 0.87
N LEU A 48 -4.64 3.22 1.76
CA LEU A 48 -5.77 4.07 1.37
C LEU A 48 -5.31 5.23 0.46
N ILE A 49 -4.20 5.86 0.83
CA ILE A 49 -3.54 6.88 -0.01
C ILE A 49 -3.03 6.24 -1.32
N TYR A 50 -2.57 4.98 -1.29
CA TYR A 50 -2.26 4.18 -2.49
C TYR A 50 -3.38 4.17 -3.51
N LEU A 51 -4.56 3.76 -3.08
CA LEU A 51 -5.72 3.68 -3.95
C LEU A 51 -6.15 5.06 -4.47
N LEU A 52 -6.06 6.11 -3.65
CA LEU A 52 -6.43 7.45 -4.06
C LEU A 52 -5.44 8.04 -5.08
N ALA A 53 -4.13 7.98 -4.81
CA ALA A 53 -3.14 8.55 -5.72
C ALA A 53 -2.97 7.71 -7.00
N ALA A 54 -3.13 6.37 -6.95
CA ALA A 54 -3.22 5.55 -8.15
C ALA A 54 -4.43 5.92 -9.03
N LYS A 55 -5.57 6.25 -8.42
CA LYS A 55 -6.77 6.75 -9.14
C LYS A 55 -6.54 8.14 -9.74
N ILE A 56 -5.79 9.01 -9.07
CA ILE A 56 -5.42 10.34 -9.60
C ILE A 56 -4.39 10.22 -10.75
N GLY A 57 -3.37 9.38 -10.59
CA GLY A 57 -2.32 9.15 -11.60
C GLY A 57 -2.87 8.63 -12.92
N ARG A 58 -3.84 7.69 -12.88
CA ARG A 58 -4.52 7.20 -14.10
C ARG A 58 -5.31 8.26 -14.85
N LYS A 59 -5.80 9.30 -14.18
CA LYS A 59 -6.53 10.40 -14.85
C LYS A 59 -5.60 11.33 -15.62
N LYS A 60 -4.31 11.34 -15.29
CA LYS A 60 -3.32 12.19 -15.93
C LYS A 60 -2.82 11.62 -17.27
N GLU A 61 -2.82 10.29 -17.43
CA GLU A 61 -2.36 9.63 -18.67
C GLU A 61 -3.43 9.60 -19.79
N ASN A 62 -4.72 9.73 -19.44
CA ASN A 62 -5.83 9.66 -20.41
C ASN A 62 -6.48 11.04 -20.68
N GLY A 63 -5.75 12.12 -20.40
CA GLY A 63 -6.21 13.51 -20.50
C GLY A 63 -5.34 14.40 -21.38
N GLU A 64 -4.50 13.81 -22.24
CA GLU A 64 -3.79 14.49 -23.34
C GLU A 64 -4.23 13.91 -24.69
#